data_AF-A0A397IXB0-F1
#
_entry.id   AF-A0A397IXB0-F1
#
_cell.length_a   1.000
_cell.length_b   1.000
_cell.length_c   1.000
_cell.angle_alpha   90.00
_cell.angle_beta   90.00
_cell.angle_gamma   90.00
#
_symmetry.space_group_name_H-M   'P 1'
#
loop_
_entity.id
_entity.type
_entity.pdbx_description
1 polymer ?
#
loop_
_entity_poly.entity_id
_entity_poly.type
_entity_poly.pdbx_seq_one_letter_code
_entity_poly.pdbx_strand_id
1 'polypeptide(L)'
;MLLRVLFVFLLCIISPSISVVTILPIGKTGLGKSFTAKLLGFEDAEVGNDENSMTKEVKIYKNEKYKYIDTPGFDDSENVDDEETINGIVSMMHKEKITELNILLWFVSESDKATNSLQKQAKFIEELAMYNKKNVWDNVIVIFKGHYNQFRKASESIKGAIKKNNQSSNLDKLKVFPVWLYDALPDDSPDRNKSDEELREGGIYSNEALLDFYNDLAKEEQYKSRPIQIIFNDAVCTKCGKKSDPRLARTSLCHTNIRHIHEETEKYNVPNGERYHPGNLQTKYDSGNNYHPGYLRTKHNSDWEKVDGALKFIPIINMIGIIGKAATNKKVWSCCERGEGSYGCKYEGRKLWSCCNGNEGSNGCKEMYDTKWRYTCCHKDLDENPPGCKKVCRSCDRTWGNSTGCSDKNHEFKFDENVSSNRLHDEL
;
A
#
# COMPACT_ATOMS: atom_id res chain seq x y z
N MET A 1 -45.35 19.15 -54.30
CA MET A 1 -43.99 19.09 -53.70
C MET A 1 -44.03 19.01 -52.18
N LEU A 2 -44.84 19.80 -51.46
CA LEU A 2 -44.94 19.74 -49.99
C LEU A 2 -45.34 18.37 -49.42
N LEU A 3 -46.19 17.60 -50.11
CA LEU A 3 -46.63 16.28 -49.63
C LEU A 3 -45.52 15.21 -49.61
N ARG A 4 -44.49 15.34 -50.48
CA ARG A 4 -43.34 14.42 -50.50
C ARG A 4 -42.31 14.74 -49.42
N VAL A 5 -42.19 16.00 -49.02
CA VAL A 5 -41.28 16.40 -47.93
C VAL A 5 -41.83 15.97 -46.57
N LEU A 6 -43.16 16.04 -46.38
CA LEU A 6 -43.80 15.55 -45.16
C LEU A 6 -43.72 14.02 -45.00
N PHE A 7 -43.77 13.26 -46.09
CA PHE A 7 -43.68 11.79 -46.04
C PHE A 7 -42.27 11.30 -45.67
N VAL A 8 -41.22 11.99 -46.13
CA VAL A 8 -39.83 11.69 -45.75
C VAL A 8 -39.55 12.09 -44.29
N PHE A 9 -40.11 13.20 -43.81
CA PHE A 9 -40.01 13.59 -42.40
C PHE A 9 -40.80 12.66 -41.46
N LEU A 10 -41.97 12.15 -41.87
CA LEU A 10 -42.73 11.19 -41.05
C LEU A 10 -42.05 9.82 -40.98
N LEU A 11 -41.40 9.36 -42.06
CA LEU A 11 -40.63 8.11 -42.06
C LEU A 11 -39.36 8.19 -41.19
N CYS A 12 -38.76 9.37 -41.01
CA CYS A 12 -37.65 9.56 -40.08
C CYS A 12 -38.06 9.62 -38.59
N ILE A 13 -39.33 9.93 -38.29
CA ILE A 13 -39.84 10.01 -36.90
C ILE A 13 -40.39 8.65 -36.41
N ILE A 14 -40.63 7.70 -37.32
CA ILE A 14 -41.08 6.33 -37.00
C ILE A 14 -40.11 5.28 -37.56
N SER A 15 -38.81 5.59 -37.59
CA SER A 15 -37.85 4.50 -37.51
C SER A 15 -37.74 4.18 -36.02
N PRO A 16 -38.24 3.03 -35.51
CA PRO A 16 -37.88 2.62 -34.18
C PRO A 16 -36.36 2.61 -34.17
N SER A 17 -35.76 3.49 -33.36
CA SER A 17 -34.35 3.37 -33.03
C SER A 17 -34.18 1.94 -32.56
N ILE A 18 -33.60 1.09 -33.42
CA ILE A 18 -33.37 -0.32 -33.10
C ILE A 18 -32.50 -0.28 -31.86
N SER A 19 -33.10 -0.57 -30.71
CA SER A 19 -32.40 -0.62 -29.45
C SER A 19 -31.40 -1.78 -29.56
N VAL A 20 -30.12 -1.44 -29.69
CA VAL A 20 -29.03 -2.41 -29.75
C VAL A 20 -29.09 -3.25 -28.47
N VAL A 21 -29.16 -4.58 -28.61
CA VAL A 21 -29.25 -5.50 -27.48
C VAL A 21 -27.86 -5.66 -26.88
N THR A 22 -27.70 -5.28 -25.61
CA THR A 22 -26.45 -5.43 -24.86
C THR A 22 -26.42 -6.79 -24.17
N ILE A 23 -25.37 -7.57 -24.46
CA ILE A 23 -25.18 -8.94 -23.98
C ILE A 23 -23.88 -9.03 -23.18
N LEU A 24 -23.96 -9.61 -21.98
CA LEU A 24 -22.82 -9.91 -21.12
C LEU A 24 -22.72 -11.42 -20.88
N PRO A 25 -21.78 -12.13 -21.52
CA PRO A 25 -21.44 -13.50 -21.17
C PRO A 25 -20.62 -13.56 -19.86
N ILE A 26 -20.89 -14.56 -19.02
CA ILE A 26 -20.14 -14.88 -17.79
C ILE A 26 -19.93 -16.39 -17.72
N GLY A 27 -18.75 -16.83 -17.28
CA GLY A 27 -18.43 -18.25 -17.10
C GLY A 27 -16.94 -18.53 -17.23
N LYS A 28 -16.52 -19.77 -17.00
CA LYS A 28 -15.13 -20.21 -17.14
C LYS A 28 -14.63 -20.17 -18.59
N THR A 29 -13.32 -20.29 -18.79
CA THR A 29 -12.77 -20.45 -20.14
C THR A 29 -13.20 -21.77 -20.77
N GLY A 30 -13.21 -21.82 -22.10
CA GLY A 30 -13.62 -22.99 -22.85
C GLY A 30 -15.13 -23.24 -22.90
N LEU A 31 -15.95 -22.43 -22.21
CA LEU A 31 -17.41 -22.61 -22.20
C LEU A 31 -18.14 -21.98 -23.40
N GLY A 32 -17.43 -21.35 -24.33
CA GLY A 32 -18.02 -20.86 -25.58
C GLY A 32 -18.48 -19.40 -25.57
N LYS A 33 -18.00 -18.57 -24.63
CA LYS A 33 -18.28 -17.12 -24.60
C LYS A 33 -17.84 -16.42 -25.89
N SER A 34 -16.57 -16.51 -26.26
CA SER A 34 -16.06 -15.88 -27.48
C SER A 34 -16.56 -16.57 -28.76
N PHE A 35 -16.89 -17.86 -28.69
CA PHE A 35 -17.56 -18.57 -29.78
C PHE A 35 -18.95 -17.98 -30.06
N THR A 36 -19.71 -17.67 -29.00
CA THR A 36 -21.00 -16.99 -29.13
C THR A 36 -20.84 -15.60 -29.76
N ALA A 37 -19.76 -14.86 -29.46
CA ALA A 37 -19.47 -13.60 -30.14
C ALA A 37 -19.29 -13.81 -31.67
N LYS A 38 -18.50 -14.81 -32.08
CA LYS A 38 -18.33 -15.14 -33.51
C LYS A 38 -19.66 -15.47 -34.18
N LEU A 39 -20.50 -16.30 -33.55
CA LEU A 39 -21.82 -16.64 -34.09
C LEU A 39 -22.69 -15.41 -34.31
N LEU A 40 -22.64 -14.42 -33.41
CA LEU A 40 -23.37 -13.16 -33.52
C LEU A 40 -22.81 -12.19 -34.58
N GLY A 41 -21.81 -12.63 -35.36
CA GLY A 41 -21.23 -11.87 -36.48
C GLY A 41 -20.02 -11.01 -36.11
N PHE A 42 -19.34 -11.33 -35.00
CA PHE A 42 -18.09 -10.65 -34.61
C PHE A 42 -16.87 -11.49 -35.03
N GLU A 43 -16.47 -11.38 -36.30
CA GLU A 43 -15.39 -12.18 -36.89
C GLU A 43 -14.03 -11.98 -36.19
N ASP A 44 -13.78 -10.78 -35.67
CA ASP A 44 -12.57 -10.41 -34.92
C ASP A 44 -12.50 -11.02 -33.51
N ALA A 45 -13.54 -11.71 -33.06
CA ALA A 45 -13.52 -12.34 -31.73
C ALA A 45 -12.50 -13.50 -31.70
N GLU A 46 -11.54 -13.45 -30.78
CA GLU A 46 -10.54 -14.51 -30.64
C GLU A 46 -11.16 -15.72 -29.93
N VAL A 47 -11.13 -16.89 -30.58
CA VAL A 47 -11.58 -18.17 -30.00
C VAL A 47 -10.38 -19.09 -29.89
N GLY A 48 -9.97 -19.39 -28.65
CA GLY A 48 -8.94 -20.38 -28.34
C GLY A 48 -9.54 -21.69 -27.84
N ASN A 49 -8.95 -22.81 -28.25
CA ASN A 49 -9.29 -24.16 -27.76
C ASN A 49 -8.39 -24.64 -26.61
N ASP A 50 -7.40 -23.83 -26.21
CA ASP A 50 -6.40 -24.23 -25.21
C ASP A 50 -6.80 -23.78 -23.80
N GLU A 51 -6.48 -24.61 -22.80
CA GLU A 51 -6.65 -24.36 -21.35
C GLU A 51 -5.84 -23.13 -20.84
N ASN A 52 -5.09 -22.48 -21.72
CA ASN A 52 -4.44 -21.20 -21.46
C ASN A 52 -5.38 -20.07 -21.92
N SER A 53 -6.14 -19.50 -20.98
CA SER A 53 -6.96 -18.29 -21.12
C SER A 53 -6.45 -17.33 -22.21
N MET A 54 -7.09 -17.35 -23.38
CA MET A 54 -6.75 -16.45 -24.49
C MET A 54 -7.34 -15.04 -24.28
N THR A 55 -8.45 -14.94 -23.54
CA THR A 55 -9.11 -13.67 -23.25
C THR A 55 -8.58 -13.12 -21.93
N LYS A 56 -7.41 -12.46 -21.95
CA LYS A 56 -6.83 -11.81 -20.76
C LYS A 56 -7.45 -10.43 -20.45
N GLU A 57 -8.20 -9.89 -21.39
CA GLU A 57 -8.79 -8.55 -21.31
C GLU A 57 -10.26 -8.57 -21.76
N VAL A 58 -11.08 -7.74 -21.14
CA VAL A 58 -12.49 -7.56 -21.54
C VAL A 58 -12.54 -6.81 -22.87
N LYS A 59 -13.21 -7.36 -23.87
CA LYS A 59 -13.38 -6.75 -25.20
C LYS A 59 -14.85 -6.45 -25.45
N ILE A 60 -15.16 -5.32 -26.09
CA ILE A 60 -16.53 -4.96 -26.45
C ILE A 60 -16.66 -4.92 -27.96
N TYR A 61 -17.48 -5.82 -28.50
CA TYR A 61 -17.84 -5.85 -29.91
C TYR A 61 -19.20 -5.17 -30.12
N LYS A 62 -19.32 -4.40 -31.20
CA LYS A 62 -20.53 -3.63 -31.53
C LYS A 62 -20.88 -3.84 -33.00
N ASN A 63 -22.12 -4.21 -33.28
CA ASN A 63 -22.69 -4.20 -34.63
C ASN A 63 -24.08 -3.54 -34.59
N GLU A 64 -24.81 -3.58 -35.70
CA GLU A 64 -26.14 -2.92 -35.81
C GLU A 64 -27.19 -3.48 -34.84
N LYS A 65 -27.02 -4.73 -34.39
CA LYS A 65 -28.01 -5.46 -33.56
C LYS A 65 -27.56 -5.63 -32.11
N TYR A 66 -26.26 -5.82 -31.91
CA TYR A 66 -25.70 -6.31 -30.65
C TYR A 66 -24.53 -5.45 -30.16
N LYS A 67 -24.47 -5.30 -28.85
CA LYS A 67 -23.27 -4.90 -28.11
C LYS A 67 -22.87 -6.07 -27.21
N TYR A 68 -21.77 -6.73 -27.52
CA TYR A 68 -21.32 -7.93 -26.82
C TYR A 68 -20.07 -7.65 -25.98
N ILE A 69 -20.14 -7.88 -24.68
CA ILE A 69 -19.07 -7.61 -23.72
C ILE A 69 -18.33 -8.92 -23.45
N ASP A 70 -17.41 -9.31 -24.32
CA ASP A 70 -16.68 -10.57 -24.15
C ASP A 70 -15.73 -10.50 -22.94
N THR A 71 -15.86 -11.49 -22.05
CA THR A 71 -15.15 -11.51 -20.77
C THR A 71 -14.08 -12.60 -20.72
N PRO A 72 -13.00 -12.39 -19.95
CA PRO A 72 -12.14 -13.47 -19.49
C PRO A 72 -12.91 -14.62 -18.84
N GLY A 73 -12.27 -15.79 -18.77
CA GLY A 73 -12.73 -16.88 -17.91
C GLY A 73 -12.75 -16.45 -16.44
N PHE A 74 -13.86 -16.74 -15.76
CA PHE A 74 -13.85 -16.78 -14.29
C PHE A 74 -13.08 -18.02 -13.83
N ASP A 75 -12.36 -17.93 -12.71
CA ASP A 75 -11.70 -19.10 -12.09
C ASP A 75 -10.61 -19.76 -12.96
N ASP A 76 -9.99 -18.97 -13.85
CA ASP A 76 -9.06 -19.45 -14.87
C ASP A 76 -7.60 -19.21 -14.44
N SER A 77 -6.94 -20.29 -14.03
CA SER A 77 -5.52 -20.43 -13.69
C SER A 77 -5.04 -19.86 -12.34
N GLU A 78 -3.97 -20.47 -11.81
CA GLU A 78 -3.33 -20.19 -10.51
C GLU A 78 -2.82 -18.74 -10.30
N ASN A 79 -3.03 -17.81 -11.25
CA ASN A 79 -2.36 -16.51 -11.29
C ASN A 79 -3.24 -15.28 -11.55
N VAL A 80 -4.55 -15.39 -11.79
CA VAL A 80 -5.46 -14.22 -11.91
C VAL A 80 -6.58 -14.33 -10.88
N ASP A 81 -6.62 -13.37 -9.96
CA ASP A 81 -7.65 -13.31 -8.91
C ASP A 81 -9.02 -12.99 -9.54
N ASP A 82 -10.09 -13.64 -9.09
CA ASP A 82 -11.45 -13.40 -9.59
C ASP A 82 -11.86 -11.92 -9.44
N GLU A 83 -11.29 -11.23 -8.44
CA GLU A 83 -11.50 -9.81 -8.23
C GLU A 83 -10.89 -8.94 -9.34
N GLU A 84 -9.80 -9.38 -9.99
CA GLU A 84 -9.24 -8.70 -11.16
C GLU A 84 -10.16 -8.82 -12.37
N THR A 85 -10.69 -10.02 -12.63
CA THR A 85 -11.66 -10.25 -13.70
C THR A 85 -12.91 -9.41 -13.49
N ILE A 86 -13.48 -9.44 -12.27
CA ILE A 86 -14.66 -8.64 -11.92
C ILE A 86 -14.37 -7.15 -12.09
N ASN A 87 -13.26 -6.65 -11.55
CA ASN A 87 -12.90 -5.24 -11.66
C ASN A 87 -12.68 -4.82 -13.12
N GLY A 88 -12.08 -5.69 -13.94
CA GLY A 88 -11.90 -5.46 -15.38
C GLY A 88 -13.23 -5.30 -16.12
N ILE A 89 -14.20 -6.18 -15.86
CA ILE A 89 -15.54 -6.12 -16.47
C ILE A 89 -16.24 -4.81 -16.06
N VAL A 90 -16.32 -4.54 -14.76
CA VAL A 90 -17.02 -3.35 -14.23
C VAL A 90 -16.33 -2.07 -14.71
N SER A 91 -14.99 -2.02 -14.72
CA SER A 91 -14.22 -0.87 -15.22
C SER A 91 -14.48 -0.61 -16.69
N MET A 92 -14.55 -1.66 -17.51
CA MET A 92 -14.85 -1.52 -18.93
C MET A 92 -16.27 -1.01 -19.16
N MET A 93 -17.26 -1.57 -18.45
CA MET A 93 -18.65 -1.10 -18.52
C MET A 93 -18.78 0.37 -18.09
N HIS A 94 -18.10 0.78 -17.02
CA HIS A 94 -18.07 2.17 -16.57
C HIS A 94 -17.44 3.10 -17.61
N LYS A 95 -16.26 2.72 -18.14
CA LYS A 95 -15.53 3.49 -19.16
C LYS A 95 -16.36 3.70 -20.43
N GLU A 96 -17.03 2.66 -20.90
CA GLU A 96 -17.89 2.68 -22.09
C GLU A 96 -19.32 3.16 -21.83
N LYS A 97 -19.62 3.62 -20.61
CA LYS A 97 -20.93 4.12 -20.17
C LYS A 97 -22.07 3.12 -20.46
N ILE A 98 -21.82 1.85 -20.19
CA ILE A 98 -22.83 0.79 -20.31
C ILE A 98 -23.68 0.81 -19.03
N THR A 99 -24.85 1.43 -19.13
CA THR A 99 -25.83 1.53 -18.03
C THR A 99 -26.99 0.56 -18.21
N GLU A 100 -27.14 -0.07 -19.37
CA GLU A 100 -28.25 -0.98 -19.67
C GLU A 100 -27.71 -2.32 -20.16
N LEU A 101 -28.14 -3.41 -19.51
CA LEU A 101 -27.80 -4.78 -19.87
C LEU A 101 -29.09 -5.55 -20.17
N ASN A 102 -29.28 -5.95 -21.43
CA ASN A 102 -30.51 -6.64 -21.85
C ASN A 102 -30.49 -8.13 -21.47
N ILE A 103 -29.37 -8.80 -21.74
CA ILE A 103 -29.22 -10.24 -21.56
C ILE A 103 -27.90 -10.53 -20.86
N LEU A 104 -27.94 -11.34 -19.81
CA LEU A 104 -26.74 -11.92 -19.20
C LEU A 104 -26.71 -13.42 -19.51
N LEU A 105 -25.72 -13.87 -20.29
CA LEU A 105 -25.55 -15.28 -20.61
C LEU A 105 -24.60 -15.91 -19.59
N TRP A 106 -25.12 -16.78 -18.72
CA TRP A 106 -24.31 -17.46 -17.72
C TRP A 106 -23.96 -18.87 -18.19
N PHE A 107 -22.73 -19.04 -18.67
CA PHE A 107 -22.19 -20.30 -19.17
C PHE A 107 -21.71 -21.19 -18.02
N VAL A 108 -22.22 -22.42 -17.98
CA VAL A 108 -21.94 -23.42 -16.93
C VAL A 108 -21.69 -24.78 -17.58
N SER A 109 -20.80 -25.60 -17.01
CA SER A 109 -20.59 -26.99 -17.43
C SER A 109 -20.74 -28.01 -16.30
N GLU A 110 -20.58 -29.28 -16.65
CA GLU A 110 -20.66 -30.42 -15.71
C GLU A 110 -19.56 -30.44 -14.65
N SER A 111 -18.37 -29.92 -14.98
CA SER A 111 -17.22 -29.85 -14.06
C SER A 111 -17.38 -28.75 -13.00
N ASP A 112 -18.31 -27.81 -13.21
CA ASP A 112 -18.53 -26.68 -12.31
C ASP A 112 -19.36 -27.02 -11.07
N LYS A 113 -19.54 -28.31 -10.77
CA LYS A 113 -20.03 -28.79 -9.47
C LYS A 113 -19.20 -28.31 -8.27
N ALA A 114 -18.02 -27.72 -8.51
CA ALA A 114 -17.31 -26.95 -7.51
C ALA A 114 -18.16 -25.75 -7.07
N THR A 115 -18.95 -25.95 -6.02
CA THR A 115 -19.97 -25.01 -5.52
C THR A 115 -19.43 -23.58 -5.33
N ASN A 116 -18.13 -23.44 -5.06
CA ASN A 116 -17.47 -22.15 -4.85
C ASN A 116 -17.40 -21.30 -6.12
N SER A 117 -17.10 -21.89 -7.28
CA SER A 117 -16.97 -21.13 -8.54
C SER A 117 -18.31 -20.57 -9.00
N LEU A 118 -19.35 -21.41 -9.01
CA LEU A 118 -20.72 -21.00 -9.29
C LEU A 118 -21.23 -19.95 -8.29
N GLN A 119 -20.88 -20.08 -7.01
CA GLN A 119 -21.24 -19.08 -5.99
C GLN A 119 -20.58 -17.73 -6.25
N LYS A 120 -19.29 -17.70 -6.62
CA LYS A 120 -18.58 -16.45 -6.96
C LYS A 120 -19.20 -15.78 -8.18
N GLN A 121 -19.46 -16.55 -9.24
CA GLN A 121 -20.11 -16.03 -10.45
C GLN A 121 -21.53 -15.50 -10.15
N ALA A 122 -22.33 -16.25 -9.39
CA ALA A 122 -23.66 -15.80 -8.97
C ALA A 122 -23.62 -14.55 -8.09
N LYS A 123 -22.62 -14.43 -7.21
CA LYS A 123 -22.41 -13.24 -6.38
C LYS A 123 -22.12 -12.03 -7.25
N PHE A 124 -21.24 -12.18 -8.25
CA PHE A 124 -20.95 -11.11 -9.19
C PHE A 124 -22.18 -10.67 -9.99
N ILE A 125 -22.99 -11.62 -10.46
CA ILE A 125 -24.25 -11.33 -11.17
C ILE A 125 -25.18 -10.48 -10.30
N GLU A 126 -25.36 -10.81 -9.03
CA GLU A 126 -26.15 -10.00 -8.08
C GLU A 126 -25.55 -8.60 -7.87
N GLU A 127 -24.23 -8.50 -7.77
CA GLU A 127 -23.51 -7.22 -7.57
C GLU A 127 -23.64 -6.26 -8.77
N LEU A 128 -23.89 -6.76 -9.98
CA LEU A 128 -24.18 -5.89 -11.14
C LEU A 128 -25.46 -5.08 -10.94
N ALA A 129 -26.44 -5.66 -10.25
CA ALA A 129 -27.76 -5.07 -10.01
C ALA A 129 -27.99 -4.66 -8.56
N MET A 130 -26.97 -4.61 -7.70
CA MET A 130 -27.15 -4.39 -6.25
C MET A 130 -27.86 -3.08 -5.86
N TYR A 131 -27.83 -2.07 -6.72
CA TYR A 131 -28.53 -0.80 -6.52
C TYR A 131 -29.86 -0.72 -7.29
N ASN A 132 -30.15 -1.74 -8.09
CA ASN A 132 -31.39 -1.86 -8.83
C ASN A 132 -32.43 -2.58 -7.97
N LYS A 133 -33.67 -2.10 -7.98
CA LYS A 133 -34.79 -2.75 -7.27
C LYS A 133 -35.32 -3.98 -8.01
N LYS A 134 -34.92 -4.19 -9.27
CA LYS A 134 -35.35 -5.32 -10.11
C LYS A 134 -34.49 -6.56 -9.83
N ASN A 135 -35.11 -7.72 -9.98
CA ASN A 135 -34.43 -9.01 -9.92
C ASN A 135 -33.52 -9.20 -11.14
N VAL A 136 -32.20 -9.31 -10.93
CA VAL A 136 -31.24 -9.50 -12.01
C VAL A 136 -31.51 -10.79 -12.80
N TRP A 137 -31.99 -11.82 -12.11
CA TRP A 137 -32.22 -13.15 -12.68
C TRP A 137 -33.33 -13.20 -13.73
N ASP A 138 -34.20 -12.18 -13.80
CA ASP A 138 -35.22 -12.05 -14.86
C ASP A 138 -34.58 -11.85 -16.26
N ASN A 139 -33.31 -11.43 -16.31
CA ASN A 139 -32.55 -11.19 -17.54
C ASN A 139 -31.36 -12.16 -17.71
N VAL A 140 -31.22 -13.13 -16.80
CA VAL A 140 -30.15 -14.14 -16.85
C VAL A 140 -30.65 -15.37 -17.60
N ILE A 141 -29.86 -15.81 -18.56
CA ILE A 141 -30.06 -17.06 -19.29
C ILE A 141 -28.87 -17.96 -19.00
N VAL A 142 -29.13 -19.11 -18.39
CA VAL A 142 -28.08 -20.09 -18.12
C VAL A 142 -27.87 -20.96 -19.35
N ILE A 143 -26.66 -20.94 -19.89
CA ILE A 143 -26.23 -21.78 -21.01
C ILE A 143 -25.41 -22.94 -20.44
N PHE A 144 -26.01 -24.12 -20.39
CA PHE A 144 -25.37 -25.32 -19.91
C PHE A 144 -24.66 -26.04 -21.06
N LYS A 145 -23.33 -26.02 -21.07
CA LYS A 145 -22.50 -26.77 -22.02
C LYS A 145 -22.38 -28.21 -21.54
N GLY A 146 -23.21 -29.10 -22.07
CA GLY A 146 -23.24 -30.49 -21.65
C GLY A 146 -24.52 -31.20 -22.07
N HIS A 147 -24.59 -32.51 -21.84
CA HIS A 147 -25.67 -33.34 -22.36
C HIS A 147 -26.93 -33.17 -21.52
N TYR A 148 -28.13 -33.25 -22.12
CA TYR A 148 -29.40 -33.02 -21.43
C TYR A 148 -29.60 -33.85 -20.15
N ASN A 149 -29.13 -35.10 -20.15
CA ASN A 149 -29.23 -35.97 -18.96
C ASN A 149 -28.46 -35.43 -17.74
N GLN A 150 -27.43 -34.62 -17.97
CA GLN A 150 -26.58 -34.05 -16.94
C GLN A 150 -27.08 -32.67 -16.48
N PHE A 151 -27.77 -31.97 -17.37
CA PHE A 151 -28.42 -30.69 -17.13
C PHE A 151 -29.31 -30.68 -15.88
N ARG A 152 -30.11 -31.73 -15.66
CA ARG A 152 -31.03 -31.79 -14.50
C ARG A 152 -30.27 -31.72 -13.18
N LYS A 153 -29.10 -32.37 -13.08
CA LYS A 153 -28.25 -32.33 -11.89
C LYS A 153 -27.57 -30.96 -11.74
N ALA A 154 -27.10 -30.38 -12.84
CA ALA A 154 -26.48 -29.05 -12.84
C ALA A 154 -27.47 -27.95 -12.43
N SER A 155 -28.74 -28.04 -12.85
CA SER A 155 -29.78 -27.05 -12.53
C SER A 155 -29.96 -26.86 -11.01
N GLU A 156 -29.94 -27.95 -10.24
CA GLU A 156 -30.03 -27.87 -8.78
C GLU A 156 -28.79 -27.22 -8.16
N SER A 157 -27.59 -27.50 -8.68
CA SER A 157 -26.36 -26.85 -8.24
C SER A 157 -26.35 -25.34 -8.54
N ILE A 158 -26.85 -24.95 -9.71
CA ILE A 158 -27.02 -23.53 -10.12
C ILE A 158 -27.97 -22.83 -9.16
N LYS A 159 -29.18 -23.38 -8.95
CA LYS A 159 -30.16 -22.81 -8.01
C LYS A 159 -29.60 -22.73 -6.58
N GLY A 160 -28.86 -23.74 -6.14
CA GLY A 160 -28.19 -23.75 -4.84
C GLY A 160 -27.14 -22.64 -4.71
N ALA A 161 -26.34 -22.39 -5.74
CA ALA A 161 -25.36 -21.30 -5.76
C ALA A 161 -26.03 -19.92 -5.68
N ILE A 162 -27.13 -19.72 -6.41
CA ILE A 162 -27.90 -18.46 -6.36
C ILE A 162 -28.50 -18.25 -4.97
N LYS A 163 -29.22 -19.24 -4.44
CA LYS A 163 -29.91 -19.14 -3.13
C LYS A 163 -28.96 -18.90 -1.97
N LYS A 164 -27.70 -19.33 -2.06
CA LYS A 164 -26.69 -19.06 -1.01
C LYS A 164 -26.32 -17.58 -0.95
N ASN A 165 -26.33 -16.88 -2.08
CA ASN A 165 -26.05 -15.45 -2.15
C ASN A 165 -27.29 -14.60 -1.86
N ASN A 166 -28.48 -15.08 -2.26
CA ASN A 166 -29.73 -14.37 -2.06
C ASN A 166 -30.89 -15.36 -1.88
N GLN A 167 -31.28 -15.60 -0.61
CA GLN A 167 -32.31 -16.59 -0.27
C GLN A 167 -33.70 -16.20 -0.77
N SER A 168 -33.95 -14.91 -1.01
CA SER A 168 -35.24 -14.39 -1.48
C SER A 168 -35.32 -14.24 -3.00
N SER A 169 -34.30 -14.67 -3.75
CA SER A 169 -34.34 -14.62 -5.22
C SER A 169 -35.47 -15.48 -5.77
N ASN A 170 -36.37 -14.86 -6.53
CA ASN A 170 -37.35 -15.56 -7.33
C ASN A 170 -36.64 -16.15 -8.56
N LEU A 171 -36.60 -17.49 -8.64
CA LEU A 171 -35.95 -18.23 -9.73
C LEU A 171 -36.95 -18.89 -10.68
N ASP A 172 -38.24 -18.61 -10.54
CA ASP A 172 -39.30 -19.25 -11.34
C ASP A 172 -39.19 -18.90 -12.83
N LYS A 173 -38.57 -17.75 -13.14
CA LYS A 173 -38.32 -17.27 -14.50
C LYS A 173 -36.92 -17.57 -15.03
N LEU A 174 -36.05 -18.17 -14.22
CA LEU A 174 -34.68 -18.44 -14.63
C LEU A 174 -34.69 -19.44 -15.79
N LYS A 175 -34.31 -18.98 -16.97
CA LYS A 175 -34.20 -19.85 -18.14
C LYS A 175 -32.86 -20.57 -18.11
N VAL A 176 -32.89 -21.89 -18.31
CA VAL A 176 -31.70 -22.72 -18.37
C VAL A 176 -31.80 -23.56 -19.63
N PHE A 177 -30.81 -23.48 -20.51
CA PHE A 177 -30.80 -24.15 -21.80
C PHE A 177 -29.55 -25.03 -21.93
N PRO A 178 -29.71 -26.33 -22.20
CA PRO A 178 -28.60 -27.17 -22.61
C PRO A 178 -28.19 -26.81 -24.04
N VAL A 179 -26.88 -26.71 -24.27
CA VAL A 179 -26.29 -26.48 -25.59
C VAL A 179 -25.17 -27.50 -25.81
N TRP A 180 -25.36 -28.32 -26.85
CA TRP A 180 -24.37 -29.23 -27.40
C TRP A 180 -24.28 -28.98 -28.90
N LEU A 181 -23.06 -28.89 -29.44
CA LEU A 181 -22.89 -28.67 -30.87
C LEU A 181 -23.05 -29.98 -31.63
N TYR A 182 -23.89 -29.99 -32.67
CA TYR A 182 -24.13 -31.17 -33.51
C TYR A 182 -22.82 -31.76 -34.05
N ASP A 183 -21.90 -30.90 -34.49
CA ASP A 183 -20.59 -31.30 -35.01
C ASP A 183 -19.69 -31.95 -33.96
N ALA A 184 -19.97 -31.75 -32.68
CA ALA A 184 -19.25 -32.37 -31.57
C ALA A 184 -19.83 -33.75 -31.16
N LEU A 185 -20.86 -34.24 -31.84
CA LEU A 185 -21.40 -35.58 -31.59
C LEU A 185 -20.45 -36.67 -32.14
N PRO A 186 -20.31 -37.83 -31.47
CA PRO A 186 -19.68 -39.00 -32.06
C PRO A 186 -20.37 -39.43 -33.36
N ASP A 187 -19.62 -39.99 -34.32
CA ASP A 187 -20.17 -40.44 -35.60
C ASP A 187 -21.25 -41.52 -35.45
N ASP A 188 -21.15 -42.33 -34.39
CA ASP A 188 -22.10 -43.39 -34.03
C ASP A 188 -23.22 -42.91 -33.10
N SER A 189 -23.30 -41.61 -32.80
CA SER A 189 -24.33 -41.08 -31.92
C SER A 189 -25.73 -41.33 -32.50
N PRO A 190 -26.68 -41.89 -31.71
CA PRO A 190 -28.05 -42.07 -32.17
C PRO A 190 -28.74 -40.75 -32.47
N ASP A 191 -28.26 -39.63 -31.90
CA ASP A 191 -28.80 -38.30 -32.16
C ASP A 191 -28.58 -37.83 -33.60
N ARG A 192 -27.56 -38.35 -34.31
CA ARG A 192 -27.29 -37.97 -35.71
C ARG A 192 -28.40 -38.40 -36.69
N ASN A 193 -29.29 -39.31 -36.28
CA ASN A 193 -30.43 -39.76 -37.09
C ASN A 193 -31.73 -39.02 -36.74
N LYS A 194 -31.71 -38.10 -35.77
CA LYS A 194 -32.88 -37.33 -35.35
C LYS A 194 -33.13 -36.14 -36.27
N SER A 195 -34.37 -35.68 -36.30
CA SER A 195 -34.74 -34.43 -36.97
C SER A 195 -34.21 -33.19 -36.22
N ASP A 196 -34.10 -32.06 -36.92
CA ASP A 196 -33.68 -30.78 -36.31
C ASP A 196 -34.57 -30.32 -35.15
N GLU A 197 -35.84 -30.70 -35.14
CA GLU A 197 -36.77 -30.40 -34.04
C GLU A 197 -36.44 -31.24 -32.81
N GLU A 198 -36.29 -32.56 -32.98
CA GLU A 198 -35.90 -33.48 -31.90
C GLU A 198 -34.50 -33.18 -31.34
N LEU A 199 -33.57 -32.74 -32.20
CA LEU A 199 -32.24 -32.28 -31.79
C LEU A 199 -32.32 -31.05 -30.89
N ARG A 200 -33.11 -30.05 -31.30
CA ARG A 200 -33.32 -28.81 -30.51
C ARG A 200 -34.00 -29.07 -29.18
N GLU A 201 -34.98 -29.97 -29.12
CA GLU A 201 -35.58 -30.41 -27.85
C GLU A 201 -34.55 -31.06 -26.92
N GLY A 202 -33.57 -31.78 -27.47
CA GLY A 202 -32.43 -32.34 -26.76
C GLY A 202 -31.33 -31.34 -26.41
N GLY A 203 -31.44 -30.08 -26.84
CA GLY A 203 -30.40 -29.06 -26.67
C GLY A 203 -29.19 -29.24 -27.59
N ILE A 204 -29.36 -29.94 -28.72
CA ILE A 204 -28.32 -30.15 -29.73
C ILE A 204 -28.57 -29.20 -30.91
N TYR A 205 -27.55 -28.43 -31.30
CA TYR A 205 -27.68 -27.37 -32.30
C TYR A 205 -26.54 -27.42 -33.33
N SER A 206 -26.87 -27.17 -34.60
CA SER A 206 -25.88 -26.67 -35.57
C SER A 206 -25.54 -25.20 -35.23
N ASN A 207 -24.51 -24.66 -35.88
CA ASN A 207 -24.13 -23.26 -35.69
C ASN A 207 -25.25 -22.30 -36.11
N GLU A 208 -25.93 -22.60 -37.21
CA GLU A 208 -27.05 -21.81 -37.74
C GLU A 208 -28.24 -21.87 -36.79
N ALA A 209 -28.60 -23.07 -36.31
CA ALA A 209 -29.71 -23.24 -35.38
C ALA A 209 -29.44 -22.55 -34.03
N LEU A 210 -28.19 -22.56 -33.56
CA LEU A 210 -27.80 -21.88 -32.33
C LEU A 210 -27.79 -20.35 -32.50
N LEU A 211 -27.38 -19.85 -33.67
CA LEU A 211 -27.50 -18.43 -34.01
C LEU A 211 -28.96 -17.98 -34.05
N ASP A 212 -29.84 -18.76 -34.68
CA ASP A 212 -31.28 -18.48 -34.70
C ASP A 212 -31.86 -18.43 -33.29
N PHE A 213 -31.47 -19.38 -32.43
CA PHE A 213 -31.84 -19.37 -31.01
C PHE A 213 -31.43 -18.06 -30.31
N TYR A 214 -30.18 -17.60 -30.44
CA TYR A 214 -29.75 -16.34 -29.84
C TYR A 214 -30.48 -15.12 -30.43
N ASN A 215 -30.73 -15.12 -31.74
CA ASN A 215 -31.50 -14.08 -32.39
C ASN A 215 -32.94 -14.02 -31.88
N ASP A 216 -33.57 -15.16 -31.64
CA ASP A 216 -34.93 -15.23 -31.12
C ASP A 216 -35.01 -14.81 -29.67
N LEU A 217 -34.05 -15.21 -28.83
CA LEU A 217 -33.89 -14.67 -27.47
C LEU A 217 -33.79 -13.15 -27.50
N ALA A 218 -32.94 -12.58 -28.37
CA ALA A 218 -32.77 -11.14 -28.48
C ALA A 218 -34.04 -10.41 -28.95
N LYS A 219 -34.98 -11.09 -29.61
CA LYS A 219 -36.27 -10.53 -30.02
C LYS A 219 -37.30 -10.52 -28.90
N GLU A 220 -37.16 -11.37 -27.88
CA GLU A 220 -38.14 -11.48 -26.81
C GLU A 220 -38.35 -10.13 -26.10
N GLU A 221 -39.62 -9.72 -25.99
CA GLU A 221 -40.00 -8.41 -25.46
C GLU A 221 -39.50 -8.18 -24.03
N GLN A 222 -39.39 -9.25 -23.24
CA GLN A 222 -38.92 -9.16 -21.87
C GLN A 222 -37.49 -8.61 -21.75
N TYR A 223 -36.58 -8.98 -22.66
CA TYR A 223 -35.19 -8.53 -22.59
C TYR A 223 -34.98 -7.16 -23.25
N LYS A 224 -35.84 -6.81 -24.23
CA LYS A 224 -35.83 -5.49 -24.87
C LYS A 224 -36.41 -4.39 -23.98
N SER A 225 -37.59 -4.63 -23.43
CA SER A 225 -38.34 -3.60 -22.68
C SER A 225 -37.87 -3.43 -21.24
N ARG A 226 -37.14 -4.41 -20.69
CA ARG A 226 -36.73 -4.43 -19.28
C ARG A 226 -35.25 -4.77 -19.12
N PRO A 227 -34.32 -3.95 -19.64
CA PRO A 227 -32.90 -4.13 -19.35
C PRO A 227 -32.63 -3.98 -17.84
N ILE A 228 -31.61 -4.69 -17.37
CA ILE A 228 -30.99 -4.46 -16.08
C ILE A 228 -30.31 -3.08 -16.16
N GLN A 229 -30.76 -2.16 -15.31
CA GLN A 229 -30.09 -0.87 -15.13
C GLN A 229 -28.86 -1.08 -14.23
N ILE A 230 -27.69 -0.83 -14.79
CA ILE A 230 -26.39 -0.85 -14.12
C ILE A 230 -26.13 0.56 -13.59
N ILE A 231 -26.42 0.74 -12.30
CA ILE A 231 -26.22 2.01 -11.61
C ILE A 231 -24.84 2.00 -11.01
N PHE A 232 -24.02 3.02 -11.27
CA PHE A 232 -22.77 3.25 -10.56
C PHE A 232 -23.02 4.24 -9.44
N ASN A 233 -22.73 3.84 -8.20
CA ASN A 233 -23.01 4.66 -7.03
C ASN A 233 -21.72 4.94 -6.26
N ASP A 234 -21.27 6.18 -6.33
CA ASP A 234 -20.08 6.61 -5.62
C ASP A 234 -20.28 6.51 -4.11
N ALA A 235 -19.38 5.79 -3.47
CA ALA A 235 -19.24 5.74 -2.02
C ALA A 235 -17.94 6.40 -1.60
N VAL A 236 -17.86 6.82 -0.34
CA VAL A 236 -16.64 7.42 0.22
C VAL A 236 -15.89 6.36 0.99
N CYS A 237 -14.62 6.13 0.64
CA CYS A 237 -13.77 5.26 1.43
C CYS A 237 -13.52 5.88 2.81
N THR A 238 -13.88 5.19 3.89
CA THR A 238 -13.72 5.66 5.29
C THR A 238 -12.26 5.81 5.70
N LYS A 239 -11.36 5.09 5.02
CA LYS A 239 -9.92 5.11 5.30
C LYS A 239 -9.20 6.27 4.59
N CYS A 240 -9.58 6.57 3.35
CA CYS A 240 -8.85 7.53 2.49
C CYS A 240 -9.66 8.71 1.96
N GLY A 241 -10.98 8.73 2.12
CA GLY A 241 -11.84 9.75 1.56
C GLY A 241 -12.03 9.68 0.04
N LYS A 242 -11.37 8.74 -0.67
CA LYS A 242 -11.58 8.54 -2.12
C LYS A 242 -13.04 8.23 -2.39
N LYS A 243 -13.65 8.97 -3.32
CA LYS A 243 -14.99 8.72 -3.85
C LYS A 243 -14.91 7.82 -5.08
N SER A 244 -15.62 6.70 -5.08
CA SER A 244 -15.68 5.75 -6.19
C SER A 244 -16.81 4.75 -5.95
N ASP A 245 -17.35 4.16 -7.02
CA ASP A 245 -18.13 2.93 -6.89
C ASP A 245 -17.26 1.83 -6.25
N PRO A 246 -17.73 1.13 -5.19
CA PRO A 246 -16.96 0.09 -4.52
C PRO A 246 -16.50 -1.05 -5.45
N ARG A 247 -17.26 -1.36 -6.50
CA ARG A 247 -16.91 -2.43 -7.45
C ARG A 247 -15.71 -2.08 -8.32
N LEU A 248 -15.41 -0.79 -8.51
CA LEU A 248 -14.25 -0.30 -9.29
C LEU A 248 -12.95 -0.24 -8.48
N ALA A 249 -13.02 -0.51 -7.18
CA ALA A 249 -11.92 -0.28 -6.26
C ALA A 249 -11.42 -1.57 -5.58
N ARG A 250 -11.84 -2.74 -6.08
CA ARG A 250 -11.56 -4.05 -5.46
C ARG A 250 -10.09 -4.45 -5.51
N THR A 251 -9.43 -4.17 -6.63
CA THR A 251 -8.01 -4.48 -6.84
C THR A 251 -7.10 -3.32 -6.48
N SER A 252 -7.64 -2.12 -6.33
CA SER A 252 -6.86 -0.97 -5.89
C SER A 252 -6.68 -1.00 -4.38
N LEU A 253 -5.44 -1.06 -3.92
CA LEU A 253 -5.14 -0.96 -2.49
C LEU A 253 -5.37 0.48 -2.00
N CYS A 254 -5.91 0.58 -0.79
CA CYS A 254 -6.13 1.86 -0.15
C CYS A 254 -4.79 2.44 0.29
N HIS A 255 -4.35 3.53 -0.34
CA HIS A 255 -3.13 4.27 -0.02
C HIS A 255 -1.83 3.49 -0.23
N THR A 256 -1.30 3.40 -1.45
CA THR A 256 -0.06 2.66 -1.77
C THR A 256 1.23 3.48 -1.61
N ASN A 257 1.13 4.80 -1.49
CA ASN A 257 2.29 5.68 -1.52
C ASN A 257 2.80 5.99 -0.11
N ILE A 258 4.04 5.60 0.17
CA ILE A 258 4.77 5.90 1.40
C ILE A 258 5.61 7.16 1.19
N ARG A 259 5.61 8.06 2.18
CA ARG A 259 6.63 9.10 2.32
C ARG A 259 7.31 8.98 3.68
N HIS A 260 8.55 9.44 3.75
CA HIS A 260 9.33 9.43 4.97
C HIS A 260 9.38 10.85 5.54
N ILE A 261 9.03 10.99 6.81
CA ILE A 261 9.09 12.28 7.53
C ILE A 261 9.92 12.14 8.79
N HIS A 262 10.41 13.26 9.31
CA HIS A 262 10.86 13.37 10.69
C HIS A 262 9.75 13.95 11.56
N GLU A 263 9.84 13.72 12.86
CA GLU A 263 8.95 14.32 13.85
C GLU A 263 9.47 15.69 14.31
N GLU A 264 9.23 16.04 15.57
CA GLU A 264 9.70 17.28 16.18
C GLU A 264 11.23 17.38 16.22
N THR A 265 11.71 18.59 16.42
CA THR A 265 13.14 18.91 16.53
C THR A 265 13.45 19.35 17.94
N GLU A 266 14.58 18.90 18.48
CA GLU A 266 15.05 19.31 19.80
C GLU A 266 16.43 19.96 19.71
N LYS A 267 16.69 20.90 20.64
CA LYS A 267 18.01 21.49 20.83
C LYS A 267 18.87 20.58 21.70
N TYR A 268 20.14 20.44 21.33
CA TYR A 268 21.11 19.75 22.16
C TYR A 268 22.49 20.43 22.09
N ASN A 269 23.28 20.24 23.14
CA ASN A 269 24.58 20.85 23.29
C ASN A 269 25.66 19.84 22.89
N VAL A 270 26.49 20.20 21.92
CA VAL A 270 27.65 19.40 21.48
C VAL A 270 28.91 20.06 21.99
N PRO A 271 29.81 19.33 22.68
CA PRO A 271 31.12 19.87 23.03
C PRO A 271 31.85 20.26 21.75
N ASN A 272 32.25 21.52 21.62
CA ASN A 272 32.94 22.00 20.41
C ASN A 272 34.46 21.74 20.45
N GLY A 273 34.94 21.03 21.49
CA GLY A 273 36.33 20.69 21.71
C GLY A 273 37.16 21.83 22.30
N GLU A 274 36.63 23.06 22.33
CA GLU A 274 37.28 24.19 22.96
C GLU A 274 36.99 24.21 24.47
N ARG A 275 38.03 24.48 25.25
CA ARG A 275 37.93 24.64 26.69
C ARG A 275 38.29 26.07 27.05
N TYR A 276 37.50 26.66 27.95
CA TYR A 276 37.72 28.00 28.46
C TYR A 276 37.71 28.04 29.99
N HIS A 277 38.29 29.11 30.55
CA HIS A 277 38.19 29.42 31.97
C HIS A 277 37.12 30.51 32.15
N PRO A 278 35.96 30.23 32.80
CA PRO A 278 34.94 31.26 33.07
C PRO A 278 35.33 32.20 34.22
N GLY A 279 36.40 31.86 34.95
CA GLY A 279 36.95 32.70 36.02
C GLY A 279 37.98 33.66 35.47
N ASN A 280 38.27 34.73 36.20
CA ASN A 280 39.35 35.65 35.84
C ASN A 280 40.70 35.09 36.33
N LEU A 281 41.77 35.48 35.65
CA LEU A 281 43.12 35.21 36.12
C LEU A 281 43.39 36.06 37.37
N GLN A 282 43.67 35.41 38.50
CA GLN A 282 43.95 36.05 39.77
C GLN A 282 45.41 35.83 40.16
N THR A 283 46.05 36.89 40.64
CA THR A 283 47.38 36.79 41.23
C THR A 283 47.23 36.36 42.68
N LYS A 284 47.52 35.09 42.96
CA LYS A 284 47.54 34.59 44.33
C LYS A 284 48.93 34.78 44.91
N TYR A 285 49.00 35.61 45.94
CA TYR A 285 50.18 35.73 46.78
C TYR A 285 50.03 34.73 47.91
N ASP A 286 50.91 33.75 47.98
CA ASP A 286 50.95 32.87 49.14
C ASP A 286 51.42 33.73 50.32
N SER A 287 50.48 34.14 51.16
CA SER A 287 50.71 34.94 52.36
C SER A 287 51.38 34.06 53.41
N GLY A 288 52.67 33.86 53.23
CA GLY A 288 53.55 33.14 54.13
C GLY A 288 54.96 33.63 53.87
N ASN A 289 55.30 34.79 54.45
CA ASN A 289 56.68 35.23 54.54
C ASN A 289 57.49 34.06 55.13
N ASN A 290 58.43 33.51 54.35
CA ASN A 290 59.43 32.46 54.68
C ASN A 290 59.29 31.12 53.96
N TYR A 291 58.48 30.98 52.90
CA TYR A 291 58.54 29.78 52.06
C TYR A 291 59.67 29.87 51.02
N HIS A 292 60.54 28.86 51.01
CA HIS A 292 61.53 28.60 49.96
C HIS A 292 61.14 27.30 49.26
N PRO A 293 60.80 27.30 47.96
CA PRO A 293 60.41 26.09 47.23
C PRO A 293 61.60 25.15 46.96
N GLY A 294 62.82 25.69 47.04
CA GLY A 294 64.06 24.92 46.94
C GLY A 294 64.45 24.30 48.27
N TYR A 295 65.42 23.40 48.25
CA TYR A 295 65.97 22.79 49.46
C TYR A 295 67.24 23.53 49.91
N LEU A 296 67.54 23.43 51.21
CA LEU A 296 68.72 24.03 51.80
C LEU A 296 69.98 23.23 51.38
N ARG A 297 71.02 23.91 50.90
CA ARG A 297 72.29 23.29 50.51
C ARG A 297 73.46 24.01 51.18
N THR A 298 74.53 23.28 51.46
CA THR A 298 75.74 23.84 52.06
C THR A 298 76.72 24.25 50.96
N LYS A 299 77.13 25.53 50.95
CA LYS A 299 78.11 26.06 50.00
C LYS A 299 79.49 26.09 50.68
N HIS A 300 80.42 25.29 50.16
CA HIS A 300 81.84 25.34 50.51
C HIS A 300 82.58 26.32 49.58
N ASN A 301 83.56 27.06 50.08
CA ASN A 301 84.21 28.18 49.37
C ASN A 301 85.10 27.79 48.18
N SER A 302 85.12 26.53 47.76
CA SER A 302 85.75 26.09 46.53
C SER A 302 85.12 24.75 46.14
N ASP A 303 84.28 24.80 45.11
CA ASP A 303 83.59 23.70 44.43
C ASP A 303 82.50 22.95 45.22
N TRP A 304 81.43 22.65 44.49
CA TRP A 304 80.15 22.16 44.98
C TRP A 304 80.24 20.73 45.51
N GLU A 305 79.63 20.43 46.67
CA GLU A 305 78.87 19.17 46.86
C GLU A 305 78.07 19.02 48.18
N LYS A 306 77.13 18.06 48.11
CA LYS A 306 76.23 17.43 49.11
C LYS A 306 74.89 18.11 49.45
N VAL A 307 73.82 17.39 49.08
CA VAL A 307 72.43 17.60 49.49
C VAL A 307 72.22 16.83 50.78
N ASP A 308 71.86 17.51 51.87
CA ASP A 308 71.65 16.87 53.16
C ASP A 308 70.24 16.27 53.21
N GLY A 309 70.14 14.97 52.99
CA GLY A 309 68.90 14.20 53.02
C GLY A 309 68.85 13.23 54.20
N ALA A 310 68.14 13.63 55.26
CA ALA A 310 67.36 12.82 56.21
C ALA A 310 67.99 11.59 56.90
N LEU A 311 68.08 11.63 58.25
CA LEU A 311 67.46 10.69 59.23
C LEU A 311 68.31 10.40 60.51
N LYS A 312 67.68 10.69 61.66
CA LYS A 312 67.58 9.92 62.94
C LYS A 312 68.82 9.62 63.83
N PHE A 313 68.77 10.20 65.03
CA PHE A 313 68.89 9.58 66.38
C PHE A 313 69.91 8.44 66.61
N ILE A 314 70.91 8.68 67.49
CA ILE A 314 71.22 7.98 68.78
C ILE A 314 72.61 8.44 69.33
N PRO A 315 72.86 8.40 70.67
CA PRO A 315 73.76 9.31 71.40
C PRO A 315 75.17 8.79 71.76
N ILE A 316 76.04 9.77 72.08
CA ILE A 316 77.15 9.83 73.09
C ILE A 316 78.33 8.84 72.95
N ILE A 317 79.56 9.35 72.91
CA ILE A 317 80.62 9.29 73.96
C ILE A 317 81.92 9.96 73.45
N ASN A 318 82.51 10.78 74.32
CA ASN A 318 83.84 11.42 74.35
C ASN A 318 84.98 10.84 73.47
N MET A 319 85.71 11.72 72.78
CA MET A 319 87.13 12.02 73.10
C MET A 319 87.76 13.08 72.15
N ILE A 320 88.29 14.15 72.77
CA ILE A 320 89.61 14.77 72.54
C ILE A 320 90.01 15.12 71.09
N GLY A 321 89.86 16.42 70.78
CA GLY A 321 90.92 17.34 70.33
C GLY A 321 91.76 17.00 69.09
N ILE A 322 91.53 17.74 68.00
CA ILE A 322 92.56 18.36 67.13
C ILE A 322 91.97 19.66 66.56
N ILE A 323 92.70 20.77 66.73
CA ILE A 323 92.40 22.09 66.18
C ILE A 323 92.75 22.09 64.69
N GLY A 324 91.73 22.19 63.82
CA GLY A 324 91.88 22.46 62.39
C GLY A 324 90.93 23.59 62.00
N LYS A 325 91.44 24.60 61.30
CA LYS A 325 90.74 25.83 60.87
C LYS A 325 89.33 25.51 60.33
N ALA A 326 88.30 26.00 61.00
CA ALA A 326 86.91 25.82 60.59
C ALA A 326 86.66 26.55 59.26
N ALA A 327 86.49 25.78 58.17
CA ALA A 327 85.80 26.27 56.98
C ALA A 327 84.37 26.65 57.39
N THR A 328 84.00 27.91 57.21
CA THR A 328 82.64 28.37 57.53
C THR A 328 81.68 27.91 56.45
N ASN A 329 81.08 26.75 56.67
CA ASN A 329 80.03 26.20 55.81
C ASN A 329 78.81 27.11 55.84
N LYS A 330 78.49 27.79 54.72
CA LYS A 330 77.29 28.63 54.63
C LYS A 330 76.17 27.85 53.99
N LYS A 331 75.08 27.64 54.72
CA LYS A 331 73.85 27.05 54.18
C LYS A 331 73.05 28.11 53.43
N VAL A 332 72.64 27.79 52.20
CA VAL A 332 71.86 28.65 51.30
C VAL A 332 70.69 27.88 50.68
N TRP A 333 69.60 28.56 50.38
CA TRP A 333 68.44 27.97 49.71
C TRP A 333 68.68 27.83 48.21
N SER A 334 68.41 26.66 47.62
CA SER A 334 68.68 26.41 46.19
C SER A 334 67.85 27.27 45.23
N CYS A 335 66.75 27.86 45.70
CA CYS A 335 65.85 28.66 44.86
C CYS A 335 66.27 30.13 44.70
N CYS A 336 67.05 30.71 45.63
CA CYS A 336 67.53 32.09 45.48
C CYS A 336 68.93 32.36 46.07
N GLU A 337 69.65 31.30 46.45
CA GLU A 337 71.01 31.33 47.03
C GLU A 337 71.17 32.20 48.30
N ARG A 338 70.06 32.58 48.93
CA ARG A 338 70.07 33.34 50.19
C ARG A 338 70.30 32.42 51.38
N GLY A 339 70.88 32.95 52.47
CA GLY A 339 71.25 32.18 53.66
C GLY A 339 70.09 31.53 54.41
N GLU A 340 70.40 30.49 55.20
CA GLU A 340 69.52 29.88 56.20
C GLU A 340 69.02 30.97 57.17
N GLY A 341 67.72 31.28 57.13
CA GLY A 341 67.10 32.40 57.88
C GLY A 341 66.70 33.62 57.05
N SER A 342 66.97 33.64 55.73
CA SER A 342 66.48 34.71 54.86
C SER A 342 64.96 34.65 54.62
N TYR A 343 64.32 35.82 54.57
CA TYR A 343 62.93 35.95 54.11
C TYR A 343 62.79 35.30 52.72
N GLY A 344 61.73 34.51 52.56
CA GLY A 344 61.45 33.69 51.38
C GLY A 344 61.72 34.40 50.05
N CYS A 345 62.08 33.66 49.01
CA CYS A 345 62.24 34.25 47.68
C CYS A 345 60.90 34.91 47.30
N LYS A 346 60.93 36.22 47.00
CA LYS A 346 59.74 37.01 46.67
C LYS A 346 59.11 36.39 45.43
N TYR A 347 58.10 35.55 45.61
CA TYR A 347 57.39 34.97 44.49
C TYR A 347 56.66 36.13 43.79
N GLU A 348 57.01 36.37 42.54
CA GLU A 348 56.10 37.03 41.61
C GLU A 348 54.80 36.21 41.65
N GLY A 349 53.70 36.85 42.04
CA GLY A 349 52.49 36.15 42.42
C GLY A 349 52.03 35.18 41.33
N ARG A 350 51.69 33.96 41.71
CA ARG A 350 51.25 32.94 40.75
C ARG A 350 49.90 33.40 40.18
N LYS A 351 49.86 33.56 38.86
CA LYS A 351 48.63 33.82 38.11
C LYS A 351 47.87 32.50 37.94
N LEU A 352 46.76 32.38 38.65
CA LEU A 352 45.90 31.19 38.66
C LEU A 352 44.50 31.58 38.20
N TRP A 353 43.86 30.73 37.41
CA TRP A 353 42.47 30.90 37.01
C TRP A 353 41.54 30.66 38.20
N SER A 354 40.71 31.63 38.55
CA SER A 354 39.83 31.51 39.74
C SER A 354 38.81 30.38 39.64
N CYS A 355 38.53 29.84 38.45
CA CYS A 355 37.58 28.74 38.27
C CYS A 355 38.11 27.38 38.77
N CYS A 356 39.42 27.11 38.64
CA CYS A 356 39.98 25.78 38.86
C CYS A 356 41.36 25.80 39.53
N ASN A 357 41.91 26.98 39.80
CA ASN A 357 43.29 27.21 40.23
C ASN A 357 44.36 26.66 39.26
N GLY A 358 44.02 26.47 37.98
CA GLY A 358 44.98 26.15 36.94
C GLY A 358 45.89 27.35 36.63
N ASN A 359 47.13 27.09 36.22
CA ASN A 359 48.10 28.14 35.85
C ASN A 359 47.65 28.91 34.59
N GLU A 360 48.21 30.09 34.33
CA GLU A 360 47.91 30.94 33.15
C GLU A 360 47.94 30.17 31.81
N GLY A 361 48.86 29.22 31.64
CA GLY A 361 48.98 28.37 30.45
C GLY A 361 48.16 27.05 30.47
N SER A 362 47.29 26.84 31.45
CA SER A 362 46.48 25.61 31.54
C SER A 362 45.31 25.64 30.55
N ASN A 363 45.00 24.50 29.93
CA ASN A 363 43.80 24.33 29.12
C ASN A 363 42.55 24.71 29.94
N GLY A 364 41.53 25.27 29.29
CA GLY A 364 40.31 25.72 29.97
C GLY A 364 39.69 24.69 30.90
N CYS A 365 39.10 25.16 32.00
CA CYS A 365 38.48 24.33 33.02
C CYS A 365 37.03 23.94 32.73
N LYS A 366 36.38 24.56 31.74
CA LYS A 366 35.05 24.22 31.26
C LYS A 366 35.04 24.02 29.75
N GLU A 367 34.22 23.09 29.28
CA GLU A 367 33.98 22.87 27.85
C GLU A 367 32.98 23.92 27.32
N MET A 368 33.28 24.47 26.14
CA MET A 368 32.29 25.20 25.36
C MET A 368 31.37 24.21 24.64
N TYR A 369 30.11 24.59 24.52
CA TYR A 369 29.11 23.81 23.82
C TYR A 369 28.53 24.63 22.69
N ASP A 370 28.47 24.03 21.51
CA ASP A 370 27.68 24.56 20.41
C ASP A 370 26.25 24.03 20.54
N THR A 371 25.27 24.91 20.37
CA THR A 371 23.86 24.49 20.33
C THR A 371 23.52 24.04 18.92
N LYS A 372 23.20 22.76 18.76
CA LYS A 372 22.71 22.16 17.51
C LYS A 372 21.25 21.74 17.63
N TRP A 373 20.62 21.51 16.48
CA TRP A 373 19.29 20.93 16.38
C TRP A 373 19.36 19.52 15.81
N ARG A 374 18.57 18.60 16.37
CA ARG A 374 18.40 17.24 15.85
C ARG A 374 16.93 16.84 15.81
N TYR A 375 16.59 15.86 15.00
CA TYR A 375 15.25 15.27 15.01
C TYR A 375 15.07 14.37 16.24
N THR A 376 13.96 14.51 16.96
CA THR A 376 13.68 13.72 18.18
C THR A 376 13.54 12.22 17.88
N CYS A 377 13.08 11.87 16.67
CA CYS A 377 12.84 10.48 16.30
C CYS A 377 14.11 9.64 16.05
N CYS A 378 15.18 10.25 15.54
CA CYS A 378 16.38 9.51 15.10
C CYS A 378 17.70 10.11 15.60
N HIS A 379 17.62 11.24 16.31
CA HIS A 379 18.76 11.99 16.85
C HIS A 379 19.83 12.37 15.82
N LYS A 380 19.45 12.46 14.54
CA LYS A 380 20.33 12.97 13.48
C LYS A 380 20.24 14.49 13.38
N ASP A 381 21.36 15.12 13.07
CA ASP A 381 21.49 16.56 12.94
C ASP A 381 20.65 17.09 11.77
N LEU A 382 20.04 18.26 11.95
CA LEU A 382 19.25 18.92 10.89
C LEU A 382 20.13 19.28 9.68
N ASP A 383 21.37 19.69 9.95
CA ASP A 383 22.31 20.17 8.93
C ASP A 383 22.77 19.05 7.97
N GLU A 384 22.61 17.78 8.37
CA GLU A 384 22.93 16.62 7.53
C GLU A 384 21.78 16.28 6.55
N ASN A 385 20.63 16.95 6.66
CA ASN A 385 19.41 16.67 5.91
C ASN A 385 19.10 15.16 5.77
N PRO A 386 19.04 14.41 6.89
CA PRO A 386 18.85 12.97 6.83
C PRO A 386 17.48 12.63 6.22
N PRO A 387 17.35 11.48 5.52
CA PRO A 387 16.04 11.01 5.07
C PRO A 387 15.13 10.77 6.27
N GLY A 388 13.82 11.00 6.09
CA GLY A 388 12.82 10.84 7.15
C GLY A 388 12.89 9.46 7.84
N CYS A 389 12.81 9.47 9.16
CA CYS A 389 12.87 8.27 10.01
C CYS A 389 11.53 7.50 10.05
N LYS A 390 10.40 8.18 9.86
CA LYS A 390 9.05 7.66 10.06
C LYS A 390 8.33 7.48 8.74
N LYS A 391 7.79 6.28 8.51
CA LYS A 391 6.93 5.98 7.36
C LYS A 391 5.53 6.51 7.62
N VAL A 392 5.07 7.41 6.76
CA VAL A 392 3.69 7.88 6.74
C VAL A 392 3.11 7.70 5.35
N CYS A 393 1.80 7.56 5.26
CA CYS A 393 1.13 7.55 3.98
C CYS A 393 1.15 8.95 3.35
N ARG A 394 1.52 9.03 2.08
CA ARG A 394 1.59 10.29 1.32
C ARG A 394 0.24 10.97 1.13
N SER A 395 -0.86 10.22 1.18
CA SER A 395 -2.21 10.75 0.95
C SER A 395 -2.91 11.20 2.24
N CYS A 396 -2.65 10.53 3.37
CA CYS A 396 -3.41 10.70 4.61
C CYS A 396 -2.56 11.21 5.78
N ASP A 397 -1.22 11.23 5.65
CA ASP A 397 -0.23 11.60 6.67
C ASP A 397 -0.26 10.80 7.98
N ARG A 398 -1.07 9.73 8.03
CA ARG A 398 -1.06 8.78 9.14
C ARG A 398 0.14 7.85 9.05
N THR A 399 0.60 7.39 10.21
CA THR A 399 1.66 6.38 10.34
C THR A 399 1.31 5.14 9.52
N TRP A 400 2.25 4.69 8.70
CA TRP A 400 2.11 3.50 7.86
C TRP A 400 2.19 2.22 8.70
N GLY A 401 1.32 1.24 8.42
CA GLY A 401 1.41 -0.10 9.02
C GLY A 401 0.74 -0.28 10.40
N ASN A 402 0.13 0.74 11.00
CA ASN A 402 -0.67 0.58 12.22
C ASN A 402 -2.09 0.10 11.90
N SER A 403 -2.76 -0.59 12.84
CA SER A 403 -4.10 -1.18 12.67
C SER A 403 -5.22 -0.18 12.34
N THR A 404 -5.02 1.10 12.67
CA THR A 404 -5.89 2.25 12.32
C THR A 404 -5.32 3.10 11.17
N GLY A 405 -4.15 2.73 10.66
CA GLY A 405 -3.38 3.43 9.66
C GLY A 405 -3.59 2.90 8.24
N CYS A 406 -3.14 3.72 7.29
CA CYS A 406 -3.07 3.44 5.87
C CYS A 406 -2.12 2.23 5.70
N SER A 407 -2.67 1.08 5.29
CA SER A 407 -2.00 -0.22 5.16
C SER A 407 -2.34 -0.81 3.79
N ASP A 408 -1.60 -1.85 3.33
CA ASP A 408 -1.84 -2.62 2.09
C ASP A 408 -3.16 -3.42 2.14
N LYS A 409 -4.26 -2.75 2.49
CA LYS A 409 -5.59 -3.31 2.65
C LYS A 409 -6.53 -2.66 1.65
N ASN A 410 -7.58 -3.40 1.31
CA ASN A 410 -8.62 -2.91 0.42
C ASN A 410 -9.35 -1.68 1.00
N HIS A 411 -9.89 -0.88 0.08
CA HIS A 411 -10.77 0.23 0.42
C HIS A 411 -11.98 -0.27 1.24
N GLU A 412 -12.46 0.58 2.15
CA GLU A 412 -13.67 0.31 2.94
C GLU A 412 -14.63 1.46 2.69
N PHE A 413 -15.73 1.19 2.00
CA PHE A 413 -16.65 2.21 1.54
C PHE A 413 -17.86 2.34 2.45
N LYS A 414 -18.27 3.58 2.69
CA LYS A 414 -19.59 3.91 3.24
C LYS A 414 -20.34 4.79 2.24
N PHE A 415 -21.60 4.47 2.01
CA PHE A 415 -22.49 5.34 1.25
C PHE A 415 -22.80 6.56 2.10
N ASP A 416 -22.88 7.72 1.46
CA ASP A 416 -23.31 8.94 2.13
C ASP A 416 -24.81 8.84 2.40
N GLU A 417 -25.18 8.65 3.67
CA GLU A 417 -26.58 8.54 4.11
C GLU A 417 -27.41 9.79 3.77
N ASN A 418 -26.76 10.92 3.46
CA ASN A 418 -27.44 12.16 3.06
C ASN A 418 -27.75 12.25 1.56
N VAL A 419 -27.22 11.35 0.72
CA VAL A 419 -27.44 11.35 -0.74
C VAL A 419 -28.47 10.28 -1.14
N SER A 420 -28.61 9.21 -0.36
CA SER A 420 -29.51 8.09 -0.65
C SER A 420 -31.00 8.41 -0.48
N SER A 421 -31.37 9.45 0.29
CA SER A 421 -32.77 9.87 0.46
C SER A 421 -33.30 10.74 -0.70
N ASN A 422 -32.44 11.51 -1.37
CA ASN A 422 -32.89 12.47 -2.38
C ASN A 422 -32.82 11.93 -3.83
N ARG A 423 -31.93 10.99 -4.16
CA ARG A 423 -31.85 10.45 -5.54
C ARG A 423 -32.86 9.35 -5.87
N LEU A 424 -33.47 8.72 -4.86
CA LEU A 424 -34.49 7.68 -5.09
C LEU A 424 -35.89 8.24 -5.39
N HIS A 425 -36.11 9.55 -5.24
CA HIS A 425 -37.39 10.20 -5.48
C HIS A 425 -37.47 10.97 -6.80
N ASP A 426 -36.34 11.34 -7.41
CA ASP A 426 -36.34 12.23 -8.58
C ASP A 426 -36.23 11.50 -9.94
N GLU A 427 -36.12 10.17 -9.96
CA GLU A 427 -36.08 9.34 -11.19
C GLU A 427 -37.17 8.23 -11.24
N LEU A 428 -38.31 8.47 -10.57
CA LEU A 428 -39.58 7.76 -10.79
C LEU A 428 -40.58 8.73 -11.43
#